data_AF-A0A838N4T7-F1
#
_entry.id   AF-A0A838N4T7-F1
#
_cell.length_a   1.000
_cell.length_b   1.000
_cell.length_c   1.000
_cell.angle_alpha   90.00
_cell.angle_beta   90.00
_cell.angle_gamma   90.00
#
_symmetry.space_group_name_H-M   'P 1'
#
loop_
_entity.id
_entity.type
_entity.pdbx_description
1 polymer ?
#
loop_
_entity_poly.entity_id
_entity_poly.type
_entity_poly.pdbx_seq_one_letter_code
_entity_poly.pdbx_strand_id
1 'polypeptide(L)'
;MMTTANKITIVRILLIPAFVTMALYYGQGVQSGEPEEWQRFAAILIFLVASASDGLDGYVARRYNQRSALGVILDPIADKGLLLSGIITLSISNWSLHTPEYGKFP
;
A
#
# COMPACT_ATOMS: atom_id res chain seq x y z
N MET A 1 -7.22 20.42 -17.87
CA MET A 1 -5.74 20.37 -17.74
C MET A 1 -5.39 19.47 -16.56
N MET A 2 -4.47 18.50 -16.72
CA MET A 2 -4.07 17.62 -15.62
C MET A 2 -3.19 18.39 -14.63
N THR A 3 -3.65 18.51 -13.38
CA THR A 3 -2.88 19.14 -12.30
C THR A 3 -1.79 18.20 -11.79
N THR A 4 -0.73 18.75 -11.18
CA THR A 4 0.38 17.97 -10.60
C THR A 4 -0.11 16.96 -9.57
N ALA A 5 -1.10 17.33 -8.75
CA ALA A 5 -1.74 16.42 -7.79
C ALA A 5 -2.39 15.20 -8.46
N ASN A 6 -3.05 15.38 -9.62
CA ASN A 6 -3.72 14.28 -10.30
C ASN A 6 -2.75 13.21 -10.82
N LYS A 7 -1.52 13.60 -11.20
CA LYS A 7 -0.48 12.67 -11.63
C LYS A 7 0.02 11.81 -10.48
N ILE A 8 0.25 12.42 -9.32
CA ILE A 8 0.77 11.71 -8.15
C ILE A 8 -0.29 10.77 -7.59
N THR A 9 -1.57 11.17 -7.63
CA THR A 9 -2.67 10.27 -7.26
C THR A 9 -2.79 9.06 -8.20
N ILE A 10 -2.61 9.22 -9.52
CA ILE A 10 -2.60 8.09 -10.46
C ILE A 10 -1.42 7.15 -10.17
N VAL A 11 -0.23 7.70 -9.91
CA VAL A 11 0.94 6.91 -9.52
C VAL A 11 0.67 6.13 -8.24
N ARG A 12 0.05 6.76 -7.23
CA ARG A 12 -0.35 6.09 -5.98
C ARG A 12 -1.32 4.93 -6.21
N ILE A 13 -2.32 5.10 -7.06
CA ILE A 13 -3.25 4.02 -7.42
C ILE A 13 -2.53 2.84 -8.06
N LEU A 14 -1.47 3.08 -8.85
CA LEU A 14 -0.63 2.02 -9.42
C LEU A 14 0.33 1.39 -8.40
N LEU A 15 0.78 2.14 -7.39
CA LEU A 15 1.65 1.63 -6.33
C LEU A 15 0.92 0.68 -5.37
N ILE A 16 -0.39 0.84 -5.18
CA ILE A 16 -1.20 -0.06 -4.33
C ILE A 16 -1.13 -1.53 -4.80
N PRO A 17 -1.49 -1.88 -6.06
CA PRO A 17 -1.37 -3.26 -6.53
C PRO A 17 0.09 -3.74 -6.54
N ALA A 18 1.06 -2.89 -6.85
CA ALA A 18 2.48 -3.25 -6.77
C ALA A 18 2.89 -3.66 -5.35
N PHE A 19 2.45 -2.91 -4.33
CA PHE A 19 2.65 -3.26 -2.92
C PHE A 19 2.00 -4.61 -2.59
N VAL A 20 0.72 -4.80 -2.96
CA VAL A 20 -0.03 -6.03 -2.69
C VAL A 20 0.69 -7.24 -3.31
N THR A 21 1.11 -7.13 -4.57
CA THR A 21 1.80 -8.22 -5.27
C THR A 21 3.13 -8.58 -4.59
N MET A 22 3.95 -7.59 -4.21
CA MET A 22 5.22 -7.85 -3.52
C MET A 22 5.01 -8.49 -2.15
N ALA A 23 4.02 -8.02 -1.39
CA ALA A 23 3.72 -8.57 -0.08
C ALA A 23 3.14 -10.01 -0.15
N LEU A 24 2.37 -10.32 -1.19
CA LEU A 24 1.89 -11.68 -1.45
C LEU A 24 3.03 -12.61 -1.88
N TYR A 25 3.92 -12.18 -2.77
CA TYR A 25 5.06 -13.00 -3.19
C TYR A 25 5.99 -13.32 -2.02
N TYR A 26 6.27 -12.34 -1.15
CA TYR A 26 7.06 -12.61 0.05
C TYR A 26 6.37 -13.62 0.97
N GLY A 27 5.05 -13.47 1.20
CA GLY A 27 4.29 -14.43 2.00
C GLY A 27 4.26 -15.85 1.41
N GLN A 28 4.27 -15.98 0.07
CA GLN A 28 4.41 -17.27 -0.60
C GLN A 28 5.82 -17.85 -0.41
N GLY A 29 6.86 -17.01 -0.55
CA GLY A 29 8.27 -17.41 -0.33
C GLY A 29 8.52 -17.94 1.08
N VAL A 30 7.92 -17.29 2.09
CA VAL A 30 7.95 -17.74 3.49
C VAL A 30 7.29 -19.12 3.63
N GLN A 31 6.15 -19.36 2.98
CA GLN A 31 5.46 -20.67 3.03
C GLN A 31 6.23 -21.77 2.31
N SER A 32 6.95 -21.45 1.23
CA SER A 32 7.81 -22.40 0.50
C SER A 32 9.16 -22.64 1.17
N GLY A 33 9.48 -21.94 2.27
CA GLY A 33 10.74 -22.10 3.01
C GLY A 33 11.93 -21.33 2.43
N GLU A 34 11.72 -20.55 1.37
CA GLU A 34 12.74 -19.75 0.67
C GLU A 34 12.29 -18.28 0.65
N PRO A 35 12.30 -17.58 1.81
CA PRO A 35 11.88 -16.19 1.88
C PRO A 35 12.89 -15.28 1.19
N GLU A 36 12.46 -14.56 0.16
CA GLU A 36 13.27 -13.54 -0.48
C GLU A 36 13.11 -12.18 0.23
N GLU A 37 13.99 -11.86 1.16
CA GLU A 37 13.94 -10.61 1.96
C GLU A 37 13.90 -9.32 1.11
N TRP A 38 14.43 -9.34 -0.12
CA TRP A 38 14.35 -8.17 -1.01
C TRP A 38 12.89 -7.81 -1.35
N GLN A 39 12.00 -8.81 -1.46
CA GLN A 39 10.57 -8.61 -1.73
C GLN A 39 9.88 -7.92 -0.55
N ARG A 40 10.29 -8.25 0.68
CA ARG A 40 9.83 -7.59 1.90
C ARG A 40 10.25 -6.13 1.93
N PHE A 41 11.53 -5.84 1.69
CA PHE A 41 12.02 -4.46 1.63
C PHE A 41 11.36 -3.65 0.51
N ALA A 42 11.13 -4.26 -0.65
CA ALA A 42 10.41 -3.65 -1.76
C ALA A 42 8.95 -3.31 -1.36
N ALA A 43 8.22 -4.23 -0.74
CA ALA A 43 6.86 -3.99 -0.27
C ALA A 43 6.81 -2.83 0.74
N ILE A 44 7.71 -2.80 1.72
CA ILE A 44 7.81 -1.72 2.72
C ILE A 44 8.10 -0.38 2.04
N LEU A 45 9.04 -0.35 1.09
CA LEU A 45 9.41 0.86 0.38
C LEU A 45 8.24 1.40 -0.47
N ILE A 46 7.54 0.53 -1.20
CA ILE A 46 6.37 0.92 -1.99
C ILE A 46 5.28 1.49 -1.08
N PHE A 47 5.01 0.84 0.06
CA PHE A 47 4.03 1.31 1.03
C PHE A 47 4.40 2.69 1.61
N LEU A 48 5.68 2.89 1.95
CA LEU A 48 6.19 4.17 2.45
C LEU A 48 6.06 5.27 1.40
N VAL A 49 6.43 4.99 0.15
CA VAL A 49 6.31 5.96 -0.95
C VAL A 49 4.84 6.27 -1.24
N ALA A 50 3.97 5.26 -1.26
CA ALA A 50 2.54 5.43 -1.51
C ALA A 50 1.84 6.28 -0.43
N SER A 51 2.17 6.02 0.84
CA SER A 51 1.66 6.80 1.98
C SER A 51 2.21 8.23 2.02
N ALA A 52 3.51 8.42 1.77
CA ALA A 52 4.12 9.74 1.73
C ALA A 52 3.58 10.61 0.57
N SER A 53 3.31 9.99 -0.59
CA SER A 53 2.77 10.66 -1.77
C SER A 53 1.37 11.24 -1.51
N ASP A 54 0.56 10.60 -0.66
CA ASP A 54 -0.76 11.10 -0.28
C ASP A 54 -0.71 12.40 0.54
N GLY A 55 0.17 12.42 1.54
CA GLY A 55 0.41 13.63 2.33
C GLY A 55 0.95 14.79 1.49
N LEU A 56 1.81 14.50 0.51
CA LEU A 56 2.41 15.50 -0.37
C LEU A 56 1.37 16.11 -1.32
N ASP A 57 0.47 15.30 -1.89
CA ASP A 57 -0.59 15.75 -2.79
C ASP A 57 -1.61 16.63 -2.09
N GLY A 58 -2.06 16.19 -0.92
CA GLY A 58 -2.96 16.94 -0.06
C GLY A 58 -2.32 18.23 0.45
N TYR A 59 -1.00 18.25 0.68
CA TYR A 59 -0.26 19.45 1.07
C TYR A 59 -0.15 20.46 -0.07
N VAL A 60 0.21 20.01 -1.28
CA VAL A 60 0.31 20.86 -2.48
C VAL A 60 -1.08 21.41 -2.85
N ALA A 61 -2.12 20.58 -2.83
CA ALA A 61 -3.48 21.03 -3.12
C ALA A 61 -4.00 22.09 -2.13
N ARG A 62 -3.68 21.94 -0.83
CA ARG A 62 -4.01 22.92 0.22
C ARG A 62 -3.21 24.22 0.07
N ARG A 63 -1.92 24.14 -0.28
CA ARG A 63 -1.03 25.30 -0.36
C ARG A 63 -1.24 26.16 -1.61
N TYR A 64 -1.69 25.57 -2.73
CA TYR A 64 -1.95 26.30 -3.98
C TYR A 64 -3.44 26.66 -4.19
N ASN A 65 -4.30 26.42 -3.21
CA ASN A 65 -5.76 26.66 -3.26
C ASN A 65 -6.46 25.99 -4.47
N GLN A 66 -5.83 24.98 -5.07
CA GLN A 66 -6.36 24.19 -6.18
C GLN A 66 -7.11 22.98 -5.64
N ARG A 67 -8.22 23.22 -4.92
CA ARG A 67 -9.17 22.15 -4.56
C ARG A 67 -9.98 21.78 -5.80
N SER A 68 -9.63 20.67 -6.45
CA SER A 68 -10.47 20.10 -7.50
C SER A 68 -11.54 19.19 -6.88
N ALA A 69 -12.72 19.12 -7.50
CA ALA A 69 -13.81 18.25 -7.04
C ALA A 69 -13.39 16.76 -7.00
N LEU A 70 -12.45 16.35 -7.86
CA LEU A 70 -11.89 15.00 -7.87
C LEU A 70 -10.98 14.74 -6.66
N GLY A 71 -10.14 15.70 -6.26
CA GLY A 71 -9.25 15.54 -5.11
C GLY A 71 -9.99 15.30 -3.79
N VAL A 72 -11.12 15.99 -3.58
CA VAL A 72 -11.97 15.81 -2.39
C VAL A 72 -12.58 14.41 -2.32
N ILE A 73 -12.86 13.78 -3.47
CA ILE A 73 -13.41 12.43 -3.54
C ILE A 73 -12.30 11.37 -3.43
N LEU A 74 -11.11 11.64 -3.98
CA LEU A 74 -9.99 10.70 -3.96
C LEU A 74 -9.23 10.64 -2.61
N ASP A 75 -9.23 11.71 -1.81
CA ASP A 75 -8.60 11.75 -0.47
C ASP A 75 -9.11 10.59 0.43
N PRO A 76 -10.43 10.45 0.70
CA PRO A 76 -10.93 9.37 1.57
C PRO A 76 -10.71 7.96 1.00
N ILE A 77 -10.66 7.83 -0.34
CA ILE A 77 -10.46 6.55 -1.03
C ILE A 77 -9.01 6.10 -0.90
N ALA A 78 -8.05 7.02 -1.01
CA ALA A 78 -6.64 6.69 -0.87
C ALA A 78 -6.25 6.43 0.58
N ASP A 79 -6.71 7.28 1.49
CA ASP A 79 -6.44 7.19 2.92
C ASP A 79 -6.95 5.84 3.48
N LYS A 80 -8.15 5.41 3.06
CA LYS A 80 -8.71 4.10 3.44
C LYS A 80 -8.20 2.95 2.57
N GLY A 81 -7.91 3.18 1.30
CA GLY A 81 -7.51 2.14 0.34
C GLY A 81 -6.13 1.56 0.63
N LEU A 82 -5.15 2.41 0.95
CA LEU A 82 -3.81 1.94 1.32
C LEU A 82 -3.84 1.18 2.66
N LEU A 83 -4.59 1.69 3.65
CA LEU A 83 -4.77 1.01 4.93
C LEU A 83 -5.50 -0.34 4.77
N LEU A 84 -6.62 -0.38 4.05
CA LEU A 84 -7.38 -1.62 3.84
C LEU A 84 -6.57 -2.64 3.03
N SER A 85 -5.87 -2.21 1.99
CA SER A 85 -5.00 -3.12 1.22
C SER A 85 -3.86 -3.66 2.06
N GLY A 86 -3.24 -2.84 2.93
CA GLY A 86 -2.24 -3.28 3.91
C GLY A 86 -2.79 -4.33 4.88
N ILE A 87 -3.93 -4.03 5.52
CA ILE A 87 -4.56 -4.93 6.50
C ILE A 87 -4.96 -6.24 5.84
N ILE A 88 -5.66 -6.19 4.71
CA ILE A 88 -6.09 -7.40 3.98
C ILE A 88 -4.86 -8.21 3.60
N THR A 89 -3.89 -7.60 2.91
CA THR A 89 -2.72 -8.32 2.42
C THR A 89 -1.93 -8.96 3.54
N LEU A 90 -1.70 -8.27 4.66
CA LEU A 90 -1.02 -8.85 5.82
C LEU A 90 -1.86 -9.90 6.56
N SER A 91 -3.19 -9.84 6.47
CA SER A 91 -4.07 -10.85 7.07
C SER A 91 -4.06 -12.16 6.28
N ILE A 92 -3.95 -12.09 4.95
CA ILE A 92 -3.87 -13.29 4.07
C ILE A 92 -2.43 -13.76 3.83
N SER A 93 -1.44 -12.86 3.84
CA SER A 93 -0.04 -13.24 3.64
C SER A 93 0.59 -13.64 4.97
N ASN A 94 0.95 -14.91 5.10
CA ASN A 94 1.68 -15.39 6.27
C ASN A 94 3.16 -15.03 6.14
N TRP A 95 3.58 -14.01 6.88
CA TRP A 95 4.98 -13.58 6.96
C TRP A 95 5.76 -14.26 8.09
N SER A 96 5.14 -15.21 8.79
CA SER A 96 5.77 -15.93 9.90
C SER A 96 6.41 -17.23 9.45
N LEU A 97 7.72 -17.35 9.69
CA LEU A 97 8.51 -18.58 9.47
C LEU A 97 8.11 -19.72 10.42
N HIS A 98 7.63 -19.36 11.61
CA HIS A 98 6.97 -20.29 12.51
C HIS A 98 5.47 -20.05 12.39
N THR A 99 4.72 -20.98 11.80
CA THR A 99 3.27 -21.02 12.04
C THR A 99 3.08 -21.20 13.54
N PRO A 100 2.59 -20.20 14.29
CA PRO A 100 2.15 -20.49 15.63
C PRO A 100 0.90 -21.38 15.49
N GLU A 101 0.76 -22.42 16.30
CA GLU A 101 -0.42 -23.31 16.31
C GLU A 101 -1.72 -22.61 16.78
N TYR A 102 -1.88 -21.31 16.57
CA TYR A 102 -3.13 -20.61 16.84
C TYR A 102 -4.12 -20.89 15.71
N GLY A 103 -4.82 -22.02 15.85
CA GLY A 103 -5.81 -22.51 14.88
C GLY A 103 -6.17 -23.99 15.06
N LYS A 104 -5.39 -24.77 15.82
CA LYS A 104 -5.85 -26.05 16.35
C LYS A 104 -6.76 -25.76 17.54
N PHE A 105 -8.03 -25.49 17.28
CA PHE A 105 -9.04 -25.70 18.30
C PHE A 105 -9.02 -27.20 18.68
N PRO A 106 -9.03 -27.55 19.98
CA PRO A 106 -9.09 -28.95 20.41
C PRO A 106 -10.35 -29.65 19.90
#